data_AF-A0A925BQT9-F1
#
_entry.id   AF-A0A925BQT9-F1
#
_cell.length_a   1.000
_cell.length_b   1.000
_cell.length_c   1.000
_cell.angle_alpha   90.00
_cell.angle_beta   90.00
_cell.angle_gamma   90.00
#
_symmetry.space_group_name_H-M   'P 1'
#
loop_
_entity.id
_entity.type
_entity.pdbx_description
1 polymer ?
#
loop_
_entity_poly.entity_id
_entity_poly.type
_entity_poly.pdbx_seq_one_letter_code
_entity_poly.pdbx_strand_id
1 'polypeptide(L)'
;MSVRNLLWRAVVVTLTLALSVGTAEAQKKGGGKSGTKGSSVKVGAGMPTPEQIQKSVEQIDKAIQERQKSFDEAKKKLDMVQQEHHSAELLHRQQLRDLSQAKKFAAQTAKQDPAWSAARAKAVDLQKEMADVRKQVVESLREREDYRQAIQAREAALAKQSSSRGSEVTDDERKRLIQKVSESTQAIRTLEDVVLADRSDAKELARKLKDAEAEVAQAAKKAHDLENNDSKVASAKVGFVRTSAALKEAQQRLAESQNAAAGIQSGIQALAQQKAGLTAQEQMLKKLGASGGTNKGSSKNNKK
;
A
#
# COMPACT_ATOMS: atom_id res chain seq x y z
N MET A 1 -34.47 -7.28 17.54
CA MET A 1 -34.56 -5.91 17.00
C MET A 1 -34.30 -4.95 18.14
N SER A 2 -33.21 -4.18 18.07
CA SER A 2 -32.73 -3.34 19.17
C SER A 2 -32.34 -1.96 18.65
N VAL A 3 -32.59 -0.96 19.49
CA VAL A 3 -32.73 0.50 19.28
C VAL A 3 -31.40 1.21 18.92
N ARG A 4 -30.43 0.50 18.32
CA ARG A 4 -29.08 1.01 18.02
C ARG A 4 -28.87 1.53 16.60
N ASN A 5 -29.85 1.41 15.69
CA ASN A 5 -29.70 1.81 14.29
C ASN A 5 -30.28 3.19 13.92
N LEU A 6 -30.84 3.96 14.87
CA LEU A 6 -31.45 5.27 14.57
C LEU A 6 -30.60 6.50 14.91
N LEU A 7 -29.44 6.33 15.57
CA LEU A 7 -28.58 7.44 16.02
C LEU A 7 -27.37 7.73 15.10
N TRP A 8 -27.18 6.95 14.02
CA TRP A 8 -26.07 7.12 13.07
C TRP A 8 -26.44 7.85 11.76
N ARG A 9 -27.67 8.36 11.64
CA ARG A 9 -28.12 9.09 10.43
C ARG A 9 -28.43 10.58 10.64
N ALA A 10 -28.08 11.15 11.80
CA ALA A 10 -28.36 12.56 12.10
C ALA A 10 -27.13 13.47 12.26
N VAL A 11 -25.90 13.00 11.95
CA VAL A 11 -24.69 13.86 11.97
C VAL A 11 -23.97 13.89 10.59
N VAL A 12 -24.59 13.33 9.54
CA VAL A 12 -24.04 13.32 8.17
C VAL A 12 -24.59 14.45 7.28
N VAL A 13 -25.31 15.41 7.85
CA VAL A 13 -25.79 16.58 7.09
C VAL A 13 -25.44 17.86 7.83
N THR A 14 -24.18 18.29 7.74
CA THR A 14 -23.79 19.68 7.48
C THR A 14 -22.27 19.79 7.36
N LEU A 15 -21.84 20.57 6.36
CA LEU A 15 -20.46 20.96 6.06
C LEU A 15 -19.60 19.99 5.22
N THR A 16 -20.13 19.62 4.05
CA THR A 16 -19.29 19.41 2.85
C THR A 16 -19.50 20.60 1.90
N LEU A 17 -18.53 21.50 1.84
CA LEU A 17 -18.23 22.51 0.78
C LEU A 17 -17.16 23.42 1.42
N ALA A 18 -15.87 23.38 1.10
CA ALA A 18 -15.31 23.46 -0.24
C ALA A 18 -13.97 22.72 -0.32
N LEU A 19 -13.87 21.78 -1.26
CA LEU A 19 -12.62 21.38 -1.86
C LEU A 19 -12.32 22.30 -3.05
N SER A 20 -11.05 22.67 -3.16
CA SER A 20 -10.29 22.87 -4.41
C SER A 20 -10.75 23.92 -5.42
N VAL A 21 -9.92 24.96 -5.58
CA VAL A 21 -9.47 25.35 -6.93
C VAL A 21 -7.97 25.61 -6.88
N GLY A 22 -7.21 24.72 -7.53
CA GLY A 22 -5.83 24.95 -7.91
C GLY A 22 -5.74 25.84 -9.15
N THR A 23 -4.56 26.44 -9.29
CA THR A 23 -4.01 27.22 -10.40
C THR A 23 -4.46 26.85 -11.82
N ALA A 24 -4.79 27.84 -12.65
CA ALA A 24 -4.36 27.93 -14.06
C ALA A 24 -4.58 29.35 -14.62
N GLU A 25 -3.59 29.81 -15.37
CA GLU A 25 -3.50 31.10 -16.03
C GLU A 25 -4.42 31.26 -17.26
N ALA A 26 -4.62 32.53 -17.62
CA ALA A 26 -4.87 33.06 -18.97
C ALA A 26 -6.17 32.72 -19.71
N GLN A 27 -7.08 33.70 -19.82
CA GLN A 27 -7.38 34.28 -21.14
C GLN A 27 -8.11 35.63 -21.07
N LYS A 28 -7.83 36.39 -22.12
CA LYS A 28 -8.06 37.79 -22.43
C LYS A 28 -9.42 38.00 -23.11
N LYS A 29 -9.89 39.26 -23.07
CA LYS A 29 -10.87 39.96 -23.95
C LYS A 29 -12.37 39.90 -23.62
N GLY A 30 -12.97 41.09 -23.68
CA GLY A 30 -14.41 41.37 -23.75
C GLY A 30 -14.88 42.02 -22.45
N GLY A 31 -15.01 43.34 -22.32
CA GLY A 31 -15.79 44.22 -23.18
C GLY A 31 -17.15 44.45 -22.50
N GLY A 32 -17.22 45.40 -21.56
CA GLY A 32 -18.44 45.69 -20.80
C GLY A 32 -18.35 47.00 -20.04
N LYS A 33 -18.68 48.09 -20.74
CA LYS A 33 -18.93 49.44 -20.22
C LYS A 33 -20.13 49.44 -19.26
N SER A 34 -19.95 49.98 -18.06
CA SER A 34 -20.98 50.52 -17.14
C SER A 34 -20.27 50.70 -15.79
N GLY A 35 -20.19 51.84 -15.12
CA GLY A 35 -21.02 53.03 -15.09
C GLY A 35 -20.97 53.55 -13.66
N THR A 36 -19.95 54.38 -13.38
CA THR A 36 -20.00 55.52 -12.46
C THR A 36 -20.64 55.34 -11.07
N LYS A 37 -19.81 55.07 -10.06
CA LYS A 37 -19.77 55.88 -8.82
C LYS A 37 -18.39 55.73 -8.18
N GLY A 38 -17.49 56.62 -8.58
CA GLY A 38 -16.19 56.79 -7.96
C GLY A 38 -16.37 57.23 -6.51
N SER A 39 -16.27 56.27 -5.59
CA SER A 39 -15.76 56.55 -4.25
C SER A 39 -14.24 56.57 -4.37
N SER A 40 -13.72 57.70 -4.80
CA SER A 40 -12.31 58.04 -4.63
C SER A 40 -12.00 57.94 -3.14
N VAL A 41 -11.42 56.81 -2.71
CA VAL A 41 -10.66 56.79 -1.46
C VAL A 41 -9.55 57.80 -1.68
N LYS A 42 -9.75 58.98 -1.08
CA LYS A 42 -8.78 60.05 -1.03
C LYS A 42 -7.54 59.46 -0.38
N VAL A 43 -6.55 59.06 -1.19
CA VAL A 43 -5.21 58.69 -0.73
C VAL A 43 -4.53 59.98 -0.29
N GLY A 44 -5.03 60.55 0.81
CA GLY A 44 -4.31 61.50 1.64
C GLY A 44 -3.53 60.69 2.68
N ALA A 45 -2.66 59.79 2.24
CA ALA A 45 -1.72 59.13 3.11
C ALA A 45 -0.42 59.93 3.07
N GLY A 46 -0.29 60.90 3.97
CA GLY A 46 1.04 61.33 4.36
C GLY A 46 1.84 60.08 4.74
N MET A 47 3.10 60.01 4.31
CA MET A 47 4.00 58.95 4.74
C MET A 47 3.90 58.81 6.27
N PRO A 48 3.79 57.58 6.81
CA PRO A 48 3.67 57.38 8.24
C PRO A 48 4.83 58.08 8.94
N THR A 49 4.53 58.80 10.04
CA THR A 49 5.58 59.54 10.75
C THR A 49 6.57 58.55 11.38
N PRO A 50 7.84 58.95 11.59
CA PRO A 50 8.81 58.09 12.27
C PRO A 50 8.31 57.53 13.61
N GLU A 51 7.54 58.31 14.37
CA GLU A 51 6.91 57.88 15.63
C GLU A 51 5.85 56.78 15.42
N GLN A 52 5.07 56.82 14.33
CA GLN A 52 4.09 55.78 13.99
C GLN A 52 4.78 54.48 13.56
N ILE A 53 5.88 54.60 12.81
CA ILE A 53 6.70 53.44 12.43
C ILE A 53 7.32 52.79 13.65
N GLN A 54 7.88 53.59 14.57
CA GLN A 54 8.51 53.09 15.79
C GLN A 54 7.51 52.38 16.71
N LYS A 55 6.31 52.94 16.91
CA LYS A 55 5.22 52.24 17.63
C LYS A 55 4.81 50.92 16.97
N SER A 56 4.77 50.88 15.63
CA SER A 56 4.44 49.66 14.88
C SER A 56 5.52 48.58 15.04
N VAL A 57 6.80 48.97 15.03
CA VAL A 57 7.93 48.07 15.29
C VAL A 57 7.86 47.48 16.71
N GLU A 58 7.59 48.30 17.72
CA GLU A 58 7.41 47.83 19.10
C GLU A 58 6.23 46.86 19.26
N GLN A 59 5.11 47.11 18.57
CA GLN A 59 3.96 46.19 18.55
C GLN A 59 4.31 44.86 17.88
N ILE A 60 5.04 44.89 16.77
CA ILE A 60 5.50 43.66 16.10
C ILE A 60 6.46 42.89 16.99
N ASP A 61 7.36 43.55 17.72
CA ASP A 61 8.28 42.89 18.65
C ASP A 61 7.55 42.17 19.79
N LYS A 62 6.52 42.79 20.37
CA LYS A 62 5.67 42.13 21.35
C LYS A 62 4.96 40.90 20.74
N ALA A 63 4.42 41.04 19.54
CA ALA A 63 3.76 39.93 18.85
C ALA A 63 4.72 38.78 18.50
N ILE A 64 5.97 39.08 18.14
CA ILE A 64 7.02 38.07 17.92
C ILE A 64 7.34 37.34 19.23
N GLN A 65 7.51 38.06 20.35
CA GLN A 65 7.79 37.45 21.64
C GLN A 65 6.65 36.55 22.12
N GLU A 66 5.40 36.98 21.96
CA GLU A 66 4.22 36.16 22.27
C GLU A 66 4.16 34.89 21.41
N ARG A 67 4.35 35.02 20.09
CA ARG A 67 4.39 33.85 19.20
C ARG A 67 5.56 32.93 19.48
N GLN A 68 6.71 33.45 19.91
CA GLN A 68 7.85 32.63 20.30
C GLN A 68 7.53 31.75 21.51
N LYS A 69 6.81 32.29 22.52
CA LYS A 69 6.32 31.49 23.64
C LYS A 69 5.36 30.40 23.18
N SER A 70 4.41 30.72 22.29
CA SER A 70 3.51 29.73 21.70
C SER A 70 4.23 28.67 20.87
N PHE A 71 5.31 29.05 20.19
CA PHE A 71 6.15 28.11 19.45
C PHE A 71 6.85 27.13 20.39
N ASP A 72 7.42 27.61 21.49
CA ASP A 72 8.09 26.75 22.47
C ASP A 72 7.09 25.76 23.12
N GLU A 73 5.85 26.19 23.38
CA GLU A 73 4.77 25.31 23.84
C GLU A 73 4.36 24.28 22.78
N ALA A 74 4.20 24.70 21.52
CA ALA A 74 3.88 23.81 20.42
C ALA A 74 5.01 22.79 20.17
N LYS A 75 6.26 23.21 20.34
CA LYS A 75 7.43 22.33 20.24
C LYS A 75 7.44 21.28 21.34
N LYS A 76 7.19 21.66 22.60
CA LYS A 76 7.05 20.69 23.71
C LYS A 76 5.94 19.66 23.43
N LYS A 77 4.79 20.11 22.93
CA LYS A 77 3.70 19.21 22.52
C LYS A 77 4.12 18.29 21.38
N LEU A 78 4.83 18.82 20.38
CA LEU A 78 5.36 18.03 19.27
C LEU A 78 6.31 16.93 19.77
N ASP A 79 7.22 17.25 20.69
CA ASP A 79 8.14 16.28 21.28
C ASP A 79 7.39 15.17 22.04
N MET A 80 6.35 15.51 22.82
CA MET A 80 5.50 14.53 23.50
C MET A 80 4.77 13.61 22.51
N VAL A 81 4.16 14.19 21.47
CA VAL A 81 3.43 13.44 20.45
C VAL A 81 4.37 12.56 19.62
N GLN A 82 5.60 12.99 19.37
CA GLN A 82 6.64 12.16 18.74
C GLN A 82 6.96 10.92 19.58
N GLN A 83 7.08 11.07 20.90
CA GLN A 83 7.30 9.93 21.81
C GLN A 83 6.10 8.98 21.82
N GLU A 84 4.87 9.51 21.85
CA GLU A 84 3.65 8.70 21.76
C GLU A 84 3.59 7.91 20.44
N HIS A 85 3.87 8.56 19.32
CA HIS A 85 3.92 7.92 18.01
C HIS A 85 4.97 6.81 17.97
N HIS A 86 6.18 7.07 18.47
CA HIS A 86 7.24 6.06 18.52
C HIS A 86 6.85 4.85 19.39
N SER A 87 6.23 5.10 20.55
CA SER A 87 5.73 4.04 21.42
C SER A 87 4.62 3.21 20.74
N ALA A 88 3.67 3.86 20.08
CA ALA A 88 2.62 3.20 19.31
C ALA A 88 3.20 2.35 18.16
N GLU A 89 4.26 2.82 17.51
CA GLU A 89 4.95 2.08 16.45
C GLU A 89 5.63 0.82 16.99
N LEU A 90 6.35 0.93 18.12
CA LEU A 90 6.97 -0.22 18.77
C LEU A 90 5.94 -1.27 19.20
N LEU A 91 4.83 -0.83 19.80
CA LEU A 91 3.72 -1.71 20.20
C LEU A 91 3.08 -2.38 18.97
N HIS A 92 2.85 -1.64 17.89
CA HIS A 92 2.30 -2.20 16.66
C HIS A 92 3.24 -3.24 16.03
N ARG A 93 4.55 -2.97 15.97
CA ARG A 93 5.56 -3.92 15.50
C ARG A 93 5.59 -5.19 16.36
N GLN A 94 5.46 -5.05 17.68
CA GLN A 94 5.36 -6.21 18.56
C GLN A 94 4.10 -7.04 18.27
N GLN A 95 2.93 -6.41 18.17
CA GLN A 95 1.68 -7.11 17.86
C GLN A 95 1.69 -7.77 16.48
N LEU A 96 2.37 -7.19 15.49
CA LEU A 96 2.59 -7.82 14.19
C LEU A 96 3.42 -9.11 14.31
N ARG A 97 4.46 -9.11 15.16
CA ARG A 97 5.25 -10.31 15.45
C ARG A 97 4.42 -11.37 16.18
N ASP A 98 3.66 -10.96 17.19
CA ASP A 98 2.79 -11.86 17.97
C ASP A 98 1.74 -12.53 17.07
N LEU A 99 1.10 -11.76 16.18
CA LEU A 99 0.14 -12.29 15.19
C LEU A 99 0.80 -13.27 14.22
N SER A 100 2.00 -12.96 13.73
CA SER A 100 2.75 -13.84 12.84
C SER A 100 3.13 -15.16 13.52
N GLN A 101 3.59 -15.10 14.77
CA GLN A 101 3.92 -16.28 15.56
C GLN A 101 2.66 -17.11 15.87
N ALA A 102 1.57 -16.48 16.30
CA ALA A 102 0.31 -17.17 16.56
C ALA A 102 -0.19 -17.94 15.34
N LYS A 103 -0.15 -17.34 14.14
CA LYS A 103 -0.50 -18.02 12.88
C LYS A 103 0.40 -19.22 12.60
N LYS A 104 1.72 -19.06 12.78
CA LYS A 104 2.67 -20.18 12.58
C LYS A 104 2.39 -21.34 13.53
N PHE A 105 2.14 -21.05 14.81
CA PHE A 105 1.79 -22.08 15.79
C PHE A 105 0.47 -22.75 15.45
N ALA A 106 -0.59 -21.99 15.15
CA ALA A 106 -1.88 -22.53 14.78
C ALA A 106 -1.80 -23.42 13.53
N ALA A 107 -1.03 -23.01 12.52
CA ALA A 107 -0.78 -23.82 11.32
C ALA A 107 0.01 -25.11 11.62
N GLN A 108 0.97 -25.08 12.56
CA GLN A 108 1.69 -26.28 12.99
C GLN A 108 0.77 -27.25 13.76
N THR A 109 -0.05 -26.73 14.68
CA THR A 109 -1.03 -27.53 15.42
C THR A 109 -2.06 -28.15 14.48
N ALA A 110 -2.57 -27.38 13.51
CA ALA A 110 -3.49 -27.88 12.50
C ALA A 110 -2.88 -28.98 11.63
N LYS A 111 -1.57 -28.91 11.33
CA LYS A 111 -0.86 -29.98 10.59
C LYS A 111 -0.65 -31.25 11.41
N GLN A 112 -0.68 -31.15 12.74
CA GLN A 112 -0.59 -32.29 13.65
C GLN A 112 -1.95 -32.95 13.90
N ASP A 113 -3.02 -32.47 13.27
CA ASP A 113 -4.34 -33.08 13.37
C ASP A 113 -4.28 -34.55 12.91
N PRO A 114 -4.60 -35.52 13.79
CA PRO A 114 -4.58 -36.94 13.46
C PRO A 114 -5.52 -37.30 12.29
N ALA A 115 -6.64 -36.59 12.15
CA ALA A 115 -7.57 -36.84 11.05
C ALA A 115 -6.98 -36.46 9.69
N TRP A 116 -6.22 -35.36 9.62
CA TRP A 116 -5.49 -34.95 8.41
C TRP A 116 -4.40 -35.93 8.00
N SER A 117 -3.59 -36.41 8.96
CA SER A 117 -2.53 -37.37 8.68
C SER A 117 -3.08 -38.73 8.26
N ALA A 118 -4.12 -39.22 8.93
CA ALA A 118 -4.80 -40.47 8.61
C ALA A 118 -5.46 -40.43 7.21
N ALA A 119 -6.17 -39.35 6.88
CA ALA A 119 -6.80 -39.20 5.56
C ALA A 119 -5.76 -39.19 4.43
N ARG A 120 -4.63 -38.50 4.63
CA ARG A 120 -3.52 -38.51 3.66
C ARG A 120 -2.89 -39.88 3.50
N ALA A 121 -2.63 -40.59 4.61
CA ALA A 121 -2.09 -41.94 4.57
C ALA A 121 -3.00 -42.88 3.76
N LYS A 122 -4.31 -42.86 4.05
CA LYS A 122 -5.32 -43.64 3.32
C LYS A 122 -5.33 -43.34 1.82
N ALA A 123 -5.29 -42.05 1.43
CA ALA A 123 -5.25 -41.67 0.01
C ALA A 123 -3.96 -42.16 -0.69
N VAL A 124 -2.81 -42.06 -0.01
CA VAL A 124 -1.51 -42.53 -0.54
C VAL A 124 -1.50 -44.05 -0.68
N ASP A 125 -2.05 -44.78 0.28
CA ASP A 125 -2.08 -46.24 0.20
C ASP A 125 -3.03 -46.72 -0.91
N LEU A 126 -4.20 -46.10 -1.08
CA LEU A 126 -5.08 -46.38 -2.23
C LEU A 126 -4.44 -46.00 -3.57
N GLN A 127 -3.63 -44.94 -3.63
CA GLN A 127 -2.84 -44.60 -4.84
C GLN A 127 -1.81 -45.68 -5.17
N LYS A 128 -1.15 -46.27 -4.16
CA LYS A 128 -0.22 -47.40 -4.37
C LYS A 128 -0.97 -48.63 -4.87
N GLU A 129 -2.11 -48.97 -4.27
CA GLU A 129 -2.96 -50.08 -4.73
C GLU A 129 -3.40 -49.88 -6.19
N MET A 130 -3.83 -48.68 -6.57
CA MET A 130 -4.13 -48.35 -7.97
C MET A 130 -2.93 -48.48 -8.90
N ALA A 131 -1.73 -48.10 -8.45
CA ALA A 131 -0.50 -48.27 -9.22
C ALA A 131 -0.15 -49.75 -9.41
N ASP A 132 -0.40 -50.60 -8.41
CA ASP A 132 -0.19 -52.04 -8.53
C ASP A 132 -1.21 -52.70 -9.47
N VAL A 133 -2.47 -52.28 -9.45
CA VAL A 133 -3.46 -52.72 -10.46
C VAL A 133 -3.05 -52.29 -11.87
N ARG A 134 -2.52 -51.08 -12.05
CA ARG A 134 -1.94 -50.63 -13.33
C ARG A 134 -0.77 -51.51 -13.78
N LYS A 135 0.13 -51.91 -12.88
CA LYS A 135 1.22 -52.85 -13.23
C LYS A 135 0.67 -54.18 -13.72
N GLN A 136 -0.36 -54.71 -13.09
CA GLN A 136 -1.01 -55.94 -13.54
C GLN A 136 -1.70 -55.78 -14.90
N VAL A 137 -2.31 -54.62 -15.18
CA VAL A 137 -2.86 -54.29 -16.52
C VAL A 137 -1.76 -54.28 -17.57
N VAL A 138 -0.63 -53.65 -17.27
CA VAL A 138 0.53 -53.64 -18.18
C VAL A 138 1.00 -55.08 -18.44
N GLU A 139 1.11 -55.91 -17.41
CA GLU A 139 1.54 -57.31 -17.57
C GLU A 139 0.56 -58.13 -18.42
N SER A 140 -0.75 -57.93 -18.26
CA SER A 140 -1.76 -58.63 -19.08
C SER A 140 -1.80 -58.14 -20.52
N LEU A 141 -1.44 -56.87 -20.75
CA LEU A 141 -1.37 -56.27 -22.08
C LEU A 141 -0.11 -56.65 -22.86
N ARG A 142 0.99 -57.05 -22.20
CA ARG A 142 2.27 -57.39 -22.85
C ARG A 142 2.15 -58.42 -23.98
N GLU A 143 1.22 -59.35 -23.85
CA GLU A 143 1.00 -60.39 -24.86
C GLU A 143 0.05 -59.96 -25.98
N ARG A 144 -0.61 -58.80 -25.90
CA ARG A 144 -1.47 -58.33 -26.98
C ARG A 144 -0.66 -57.70 -28.10
N GLU A 145 -1.03 -58.01 -29.33
CA GLU A 145 -0.31 -57.61 -30.53
C GLU A 145 -0.32 -56.09 -30.72
N ASP A 146 -1.47 -55.44 -30.50
CA ASP A 146 -1.62 -53.98 -30.57
C ASP A 146 -0.73 -53.25 -29.55
N TYR A 147 -0.62 -53.78 -28.33
CA TYR A 147 0.23 -53.24 -27.28
C TYR A 147 1.72 -53.42 -27.58
N ARG A 148 2.13 -54.59 -28.09
CA ARG A 148 3.50 -54.83 -28.56
C ARG A 148 3.89 -53.89 -29.70
N GLN A 149 3.02 -53.72 -30.69
CA GLN A 149 3.23 -52.80 -31.81
C GLN A 149 3.39 -51.36 -31.33
N ALA A 150 2.58 -50.91 -30.36
CA ALA A 150 2.68 -49.58 -29.79
C ALA A 150 4.00 -49.36 -29.03
N ILE A 151 4.46 -50.34 -28.25
CA ILE A 151 5.77 -50.31 -27.57
C ILE A 151 6.91 -50.26 -28.59
N GLN A 152 6.91 -51.14 -29.59
CA GLN A 152 7.93 -51.17 -30.63
C GLN A 152 7.98 -49.87 -31.43
N ALA A 153 6.82 -49.28 -31.75
CA ALA A 153 6.75 -47.98 -32.42
C ALA A 153 7.37 -46.86 -31.58
N ARG A 154 7.13 -46.87 -30.25
CA ARG A 154 7.74 -45.91 -29.31
C ARG A 154 9.25 -46.11 -29.21
N GLU A 155 9.72 -47.34 -29.06
CA GLU A 155 11.15 -47.66 -28.98
C GLU A 155 11.88 -47.31 -30.28
N ALA A 156 11.29 -47.59 -31.44
CA ALA A 156 11.84 -47.19 -32.74
C ALA A 156 11.89 -45.68 -32.91
N ALA A 157 10.87 -44.95 -32.42
CA ALA A 157 10.85 -43.49 -32.44
C ALA A 157 11.91 -42.88 -31.49
N LEU A 158 12.08 -43.45 -30.29
CA LEU A 158 13.12 -43.05 -29.33
C LEU A 158 14.52 -43.35 -29.85
N ALA A 159 14.74 -44.53 -30.43
CA ALA A 159 16.02 -44.91 -31.03
C ALA A 159 16.40 -43.92 -32.13
N LYS A 160 15.46 -43.63 -33.05
CA LYS A 160 15.65 -42.59 -34.09
C LYS A 160 15.89 -41.21 -33.50
N GLN A 161 15.15 -40.80 -32.46
CA GLN A 161 15.37 -39.52 -31.79
C GLN A 161 16.76 -39.42 -31.14
N SER A 162 17.25 -40.53 -30.57
CA SER A 162 18.56 -40.58 -29.91
C SER A 162 19.73 -40.59 -30.89
N SER A 163 19.60 -41.26 -32.03
CA SER A 163 20.59 -41.26 -33.11
C SER A 163 20.58 -39.98 -33.95
N SER A 164 19.45 -39.25 -33.95
CA SER A 164 19.25 -38.00 -34.70
C SER A 164 19.73 -36.73 -33.97
N ARG A 165 20.84 -36.83 -33.21
CA ARG A 165 21.43 -35.71 -32.44
C ARG A 165 22.52 -34.93 -33.20
N GLY A 166 22.89 -35.35 -34.41
CA GLY A 166 23.88 -34.68 -35.26
C GLY A 166 23.35 -33.44 -35.99
N SER A 167 24.26 -32.66 -36.58
CA SER A 167 23.98 -31.43 -37.36
C SER A 167 23.23 -31.65 -38.67
N GLU A 168 22.98 -32.90 -39.06
CA GLU A 168 22.29 -33.28 -40.31
C GLU A 168 20.77 -33.43 -40.17
N VAL A 169 20.22 -33.35 -38.94
CA VAL A 169 18.79 -33.54 -38.69
C VAL A 169 18.10 -32.20 -38.64
N THR A 170 17.11 -32.01 -39.51
CA THR A 170 16.34 -30.78 -39.59
C THR A 170 15.45 -30.58 -38.36
N ASP A 171 15.14 -29.33 -38.02
CA ASP A 171 14.21 -29.02 -36.92
C ASP A 171 12.83 -29.65 -37.14
N ASP A 172 12.40 -29.79 -38.39
CA ASP A 172 11.14 -30.44 -38.76
C ASP A 172 11.16 -31.95 -38.53
N GLU A 173 12.29 -32.62 -38.79
CA GLU A 173 12.47 -34.04 -38.46
C GLU A 173 12.50 -34.26 -36.94
N ARG A 174 13.16 -33.36 -36.19
CA ARG A 174 13.16 -33.40 -34.73
C ARG A 174 11.74 -33.25 -34.16
N LYS A 175 10.95 -32.29 -34.66
CA LYS A 175 9.53 -32.12 -34.28
C LYS A 175 8.70 -33.35 -34.62
N ARG A 176 8.87 -33.93 -35.80
CA ARG A 176 8.18 -35.17 -36.22
C ARG A 176 8.52 -36.36 -35.30
N LEU A 177 9.78 -36.50 -34.87
CA LEU A 177 10.19 -37.57 -33.95
C LEU A 177 9.61 -37.38 -32.55
N ILE A 178 9.62 -36.16 -32.01
CA ILE A 178 8.98 -35.83 -30.72
C ILE A 178 7.47 -36.15 -30.78
N GLN A 179 6.81 -35.74 -31.87
CA GLN A 179 5.40 -36.02 -32.10
C GLN A 179 5.12 -37.52 -32.12
N LYS A 180 5.90 -38.31 -32.86
CA LYS A 180 5.77 -39.78 -32.90
C LYS A 180 5.98 -40.45 -31.54
N VAL A 181 6.92 -39.98 -30.73
CA VAL A 181 7.12 -40.46 -29.36
C VAL A 181 5.90 -40.14 -28.48
N SER A 182 5.33 -38.93 -28.61
CA SER A 182 4.12 -38.55 -27.87
C SER A 182 2.92 -39.39 -28.28
N GLU A 183 2.68 -39.54 -29.59
CA GLU A 183 1.55 -40.30 -30.14
C GLU A 183 1.60 -41.77 -29.72
N SER A 184 2.77 -42.40 -29.82
CA SER A 184 2.97 -43.79 -29.38
C SER A 184 2.84 -43.94 -27.86
N THR A 185 3.32 -42.97 -27.07
CA THR A 185 3.11 -42.95 -25.60
C THR A 185 1.63 -42.81 -25.25
N GLN A 186 0.88 -42.00 -26.00
CA GLN A 186 -0.55 -41.83 -25.81
C GLN A 186 -1.33 -43.09 -26.22
N ALA A 187 -0.93 -43.77 -27.30
CA ALA A 187 -1.52 -45.04 -27.72
C ALA A 187 -1.36 -46.13 -26.65
N ILE A 188 -0.15 -46.28 -26.10
CA ILE A 188 0.14 -47.21 -24.99
C ILE A 188 -0.76 -46.90 -23.78
N ARG A 189 -0.81 -45.63 -23.34
CA ARG A 189 -1.66 -45.22 -22.22
C ARG A 189 -3.14 -45.44 -22.47
N THR A 190 -3.61 -45.22 -23.70
CA THR A 190 -5.02 -45.43 -24.05
C THR A 190 -5.39 -46.90 -23.93
N LEU A 191 -4.52 -47.82 -24.38
CA LEU A 191 -4.72 -49.26 -24.23
C LEU A 191 -4.72 -49.68 -22.75
N GLU A 192 -3.79 -49.14 -21.96
CA GLU A 192 -3.75 -49.35 -20.50
C GLU A 192 -5.01 -48.84 -19.82
N ASP A 193 -5.44 -47.61 -20.12
CA ASP A 193 -6.60 -46.96 -19.49
C ASP A 193 -7.93 -47.64 -19.87
N VAL A 194 -8.08 -48.14 -21.10
CA VAL A 194 -9.27 -48.92 -21.53
C VAL A 194 -9.38 -50.20 -20.71
N VAL A 195 -8.29 -50.97 -20.62
CA VAL A 195 -8.31 -52.23 -19.84
C VAL A 195 -8.48 -51.95 -18.35
N LEU A 196 -7.81 -50.91 -17.82
CA LEU A 196 -7.98 -50.48 -16.44
C LEU A 196 -9.42 -50.07 -16.15
N ALA A 197 -10.07 -49.37 -17.09
CA ALA A 197 -11.47 -48.95 -16.97
C ALA A 197 -12.45 -50.12 -17.01
N ASP A 198 -12.06 -51.30 -17.48
CA ASP A 198 -12.91 -52.49 -17.49
C ASP A 198 -12.75 -53.35 -16.24
N ARG A 199 -11.60 -53.31 -15.55
CA ARG A 199 -11.39 -54.11 -14.34
C ARG A 199 -12.22 -53.60 -13.15
N SER A 200 -12.88 -54.54 -12.46
CA SER A 200 -13.76 -54.23 -11.32
C SER A 200 -12.99 -53.71 -10.10
N ASP A 201 -11.78 -54.24 -9.86
CA ASP A 201 -10.89 -53.80 -8.79
C ASP A 201 -10.45 -52.34 -8.97
N ALA A 202 -10.08 -51.95 -10.20
CA ALA A 202 -9.75 -50.58 -10.55
C ALA A 202 -10.95 -49.63 -10.39
N LYS A 203 -12.17 -50.05 -10.77
CA LYS A 203 -13.41 -49.26 -10.55
C LYS A 203 -13.68 -49.04 -9.07
N GLU A 204 -13.52 -50.08 -8.25
CA GLU A 204 -13.75 -49.99 -6.81
C GLU A 204 -12.70 -49.11 -6.14
N LEU A 205 -11.43 -49.30 -6.47
CA LEU A 205 -10.33 -48.48 -5.97
C LEU A 205 -10.46 -47.02 -6.40
N ALA A 206 -10.87 -46.73 -7.64
CA ALA A 206 -11.12 -45.36 -8.09
C ALA A 206 -12.24 -44.68 -7.28
N ARG A 207 -13.30 -45.41 -6.92
CA ARG A 207 -14.35 -44.91 -6.00
C ARG A 207 -13.77 -44.64 -4.61
N LYS A 208 -13.06 -45.60 -4.01
CA LYS A 208 -12.42 -45.44 -2.70
C LYS A 208 -11.43 -44.29 -2.67
N LEU A 209 -10.67 -44.10 -3.74
CA LEU A 209 -9.69 -43.02 -3.88
C LEU A 209 -10.40 -41.66 -3.97
N LYS A 210 -11.50 -41.56 -4.73
CA LYS A 210 -12.34 -40.36 -4.75
C LYS A 210 -12.91 -40.02 -3.36
N ASP A 211 -13.37 -41.03 -2.62
CA ASP A 211 -13.87 -40.86 -1.26
C ASP A 211 -12.75 -40.44 -0.30
N ALA A 212 -11.57 -41.05 -0.40
CA ALA A 212 -10.40 -40.68 0.37
C ALA A 212 -9.89 -39.26 0.03
N GLU A 213 -9.93 -38.84 -1.23
CA GLU A 213 -9.62 -37.47 -1.64
C GLU A 213 -10.63 -36.47 -1.07
N ALA A 214 -11.91 -36.84 -1.01
CA ALA A 214 -12.93 -36.04 -0.34
C ALA A 214 -12.68 -35.94 1.18
N GLU A 215 -12.28 -37.04 1.83
CA GLU A 215 -11.87 -37.06 3.24
C GLU A 215 -10.64 -36.15 3.48
N VAL A 216 -9.62 -36.22 2.61
CA VAL A 216 -8.46 -35.31 2.65
C VAL A 216 -8.95 -33.87 2.51
N ALA A 217 -9.79 -33.55 1.52
CA ALA A 217 -10.30 -32.18 1.35
C ALA A 217 -11.09 -31.69 2.57
N GLN A 218 -11.89 -32.55 3.21
CA GLN A 218 -12.60 -32.19 4.44
C GLN A 218 -11.65 -31.98 5.62
N ALA A 219 -10.65 -32.84 5.79
CA ALA A 219 -9.65 -32.69 6.84
C ALA A 219 -8.78 -31.43 6.62
N ALA A 220 -8.47 -31.07 5.36
CA ALA A 220 -7.82 -29.80 5.03
C ALA A 220 -8.66 -28.60 5.48
N LYS A 221 -9.97 -28.63 5.21
CA LYS A 221 -10.90 -27.58 5.64
C LYS A 221 -10.94 -27.47 7.16
N LYS A 222 -11.07 -28.59 7.87
CA LYS A 222 -11.04 -28.60 9.34
C LYS A 222 -9.72 -28.06 9.89
N ALA A 223 -8.58 -28.44 9.33
CA ALA A 223 -7.28 -27.91 9.72
C ALA A 223 -7.20 -26.39 9.51
N HIS A 224 -7.70 -25.88 8.39
CA HIS A 224 -7.77 -24.45 8.11
C HIS A 224 -8.75 -23.70 9.03
N ASP A 225 -9.88 -24.32 9.38
CA ASP A 225 -10.84 -23.76 10.32
C ASP A 225 -10.27 -23.70 11.74
N LEU A 226 -9.51 -24.72 12.16
CA LEU A 226 -8.76 -24.73 13.43
C LEU A 226 -7.71 -23.61 13.45
N GLU A 227 -6.99 -23.38 12.35
CA GLU A 227 -6.04 -22.28 12.26
C GLU A 227 -6.72 -20.90 12.41
N ASN A 228 -7.87 -20.71 11.75
CA ASN A 228 -8.56 -19.42 11.75
C ASN A 228 -9.31 -19.12 13.05
N ASN A 229 -9.81 -20.15 13.71
CA ASN A 229 -10.54 -20.07 14.97
C ASN A 229 -9.65 -20.30 16.20
N ASP A 230 -8.33 -20.44 16.00
CA ASP A 230 -7.38 -20.52 17.10
C ASP A 230 -7.49 -19.27 17.99
N SER A 231 -7.64 -19.48 19.30
CA SER A 231 -7.90 -18.41 20.26
C SER A 231 -6.72 -17.45 20.39
N LYS A 232 -5.48 -17.91 20.19
CA LYS A 232 -4.28 -17.06 20.20
C LYS A 232 -4.22 -16.22 18.93
N VAL A 233 -4.56 -16.79 17.77
CA VAL A 233 -4.67 -16.04 16.51
C VAL A 233 -5.77 -14.98 16.60
N ALA A 234 -6.94 -15.32 17.14
CA ALA A 234 -8.04 -14.38 17.33
C ALA A 234 -7.65 -13.23 18.27
N SER A 235 -7.04 -13.55 19.42
CA SER A 235 -6.53 -12.56 20.37
C SER A 235 -5.46 -11.65 19.75
N ALA A 236 -4.49 -12.22 19.04
CA ALA A 236 -3.43 -11.45 18.37
C ALA A 236 -3.98 -10.57 17.24
N LYS A 237 -5.03 -10.99 16.51
CA LYS A 237 -5.73 -10.15 15.52
C LYS A 237 -6.36 -8.93 16.20
N VAL A 238 -7.02 -9.11 17.34
CA VAL A 238 -7.61 -8.00 18.10
C VAL A 238 -6.53 -7.02 18.58
N GLY A 239 -5.41 -7.53 19.11
CA GLY A 239 -4.26 -6.71 19.53
C GLY A 239 -3.63 -5.94 18.36
N PHE A 240 -3.47 -6.60 17.20
CA PHE A 240 -3.00 -5.97 15.97
C PHE A 240 -3.92 -4.85 15.49
N VAL A 241 -5.24 -5.09 15.42
CA VAL A 241 -6.21 -4.08 14.98
C VAL A 241 -6.20 -2.88 15.93
N ARG A 242 -6.17 -3.13 17.25
CA ARG A 242 -6.11 -2.07 18.25
C ARG A 242 -4.85 -1.21 18.13
N THR A 243 -3.68 -1.83 17.99
CA THR A 243 -2.41 -1.10 17.85
C THR A 243 -2.28 -0.41 16.50
N SER A 244 -2.86 -0.96 15.43
CA SER A 244 -2.94 -0.30 14.12
C SER A 244 -3.78 0.98 14.18
N ALA A 245 -4.94 0.93 14.85
CA ALA A 245 -5.76 2.12 15.07
C ALA A 245 -5.02 3.16 15.92
N ALA A 246 -4.39 2.75 17.01
CA ALA A 246 -3.62 3.64 17.87
C ALA A 246 -2.42 4.29 17.14
N LEU A 247 -1.71 3.53 16.30
CA LEU A 247 -0.62 4.08 15.47
C LEU A 247 -1.14 5.12 14.48
N LYS A 248 -2.28 4.85 13.84
CA LYS A 248 -2.92 5.81 12.91
C LYS A 248 -3.34 7.10 13.62
N GLU A 249 -3.94 6.99 14.81
CA GLU A 249 -4.28 8.14 15.64
C GLU A 249 -3.05 8.94 16.07
N ALA A 250 -1.99 8.26 16.51
CA ALA A 250 -0.74 8.91 16.89
C ALA A 250 -0.05 9.60 15.70
N GLN A 251 -0.10 9.00 14.51
CA GLN A 251 0.42 9.59 13.28
C GLN A 251 -0.37 10.84 12.88
N GLN A 252 -1.70 10.83 13.04
CA GLN A 252 -2.53 12.00 12.80
C GLN A 252 -2.19 13.14 13.78
N ARG A 253 -2.09 12.85 15.08
CA ARG A 253 -1.67 13.84 16.09
C ARG A 253 -0.29 14.41 15.79
N LEU A 254 0.64 13.58 15.33
CA LEU A 254 1.98 14.01 14.95
C LEU A 254 1.92 15.01 13.79
N ALA A 255 1.15 14.72 12.74
CA ALA A 255 0.96 15.62 11.61
C ALA A 255 0.29 16.95 12.04
N GLU A 256 -0.74 16.89 12.87
CA GLU A 256 -1.42 18.08 13.41
C GLU A 256 -0.44 18.95 14.23
N SER A 257 0.37 18.35 15.09
CA SER A 257 1.34 19.08 15.91
C SER A 257 2.49 19.67 15.08
N GLN A 258 2.94 18.96 14.03
CA GLN A 258 3.94 19.47 13.09
C GLN A 258 3.40 20.69 12.33
N ASN A 259 2.16 20.61 11.83
CA ASN A 259 1.51 21.71 11.13
C ASN A 259 1.30 22.92 12.06
N ALA A 260 0.92 22.70 13.32
CA ALA A 260 0.78 23.77 14.30
C ALA A 260 2.12 24.48 14.57
N ALA A 261 3.20 23.73 14.80
CA ALA A 261 4.53 24.30 15.01
C ALA A 261 5.03 25.07 13.77
N ALA A 262 4.86 24.51 12.57
CA ALA A 262 5.24 25.16 11.31
C ALA A 262 4.41 26.43 11.04
N GLY A 263 3.11 26.41 11.35
CA GLY A 263 2.22 27.57 11.23
C GLY A 263 2.63 28.72 12.15
N ILE A 264 3.04 28.42 13.39
CA ILE A 264 3.54 29.45 14.32
C ILE A 264 4.88 29.99 13.82
N GLN A 265 5.81 29.12 13.43
CA GLN A 265 7.13 29.51 12.94
C GLN A 265 7.07 30.40 11.69
N SER A 266 6.22 30.04 10.72
CA SER A 266 5.99 30.88 9.53
C SER A 266 5.38 32.24 9.90
N GLY A 267 4.47 32.27 10.88
CA GLY A 267 3.94 33.52 11.41
C GLY A 267 4.98 34.42 12.07
N ILE A 268 5.94 33.83 12.82
CA ILE A 268 7.09 34.56 13.38
C ILE A 268 7.96 35.15 12.25
N GLN A 269 8.25 34.36 11.21
CA GLN A 269 9.03 34.83 10.07
C GLN A 269 8.34 35.96 9.30
N ALA A 270 7.02 35.88 9.10
CA ALA A 270 6.25 36.95 8.45
C ALA A 270 6.30 38.26 9.24
N LEU A 271 6.14 38.18 10.57
CA LEU A 271 6.29 39.35 11.45
C LEU A 271 7.71 39.91 11.42
N ALA A 272 8.73 39.06 11.40
CA ALA A 272 10.13 39.50 11.28
C ALA A 272 10.40 40.21 9.94
N GLN A 273 9.83 39.73 8.84
CA GLN A 273 9.89 40.39 7.53
C GLN A 273 9.16 41.74 7.54
N GLN A 274 7.98 41.81 8.15
CA GLN A 274 7.23 43.06 8.30
C GLN A 274 8.02 44.09 9.11
N LYS A 275 8.64 43.66 10.22
CA LYS A 275 9.55 44.50 11.01
C LYS A 275 10.71 45.02 10.16
N ALA A 276 11.39 44.15 9.43
CA ALA A 276 12.51 44.53 8.58
C ALA A 276 12.10 45.58 7.51
N GLY A 277 10.92 45.42 6.91
CA GLY A 277 10.36 46.38 5.96
C GLY A 277 10.08 47.75 6.59
N LEU A 278 9.46 47.78 7.77
CA LEU A 278 9.19 49.03 8.50
C LEU A 278 10.49 49.74 8.94
N THR A 279 11.47 49.00 9.45
CA THR A 279 12.78 49.56 9.81
C THR A 279 13.49 50.15 8.59
N ALA A 280 13.41 49.49 7.43
CA ALA A 280 13.97 50.02 6.19
C ALA A 280 13.25 51.32 5.75
N GLN A 281 11.92 51.40 5.91
CA GLN A 281 11.14 52.61 5.64
C GLN A 281 11.52 53.76 6.59
N GLU A 282 11.71 53.47 7.87
CA GLU A 282 12.17 54.45 8.86
C GLU A 282 13.54 55.05 8.48
N GLN A 283 14.48 54.19 8.06
CA GLN A 283 15.80 54.62 7.62
C GLN A 283 15.74 55.49 6.36
N MET A 284 14.87 55.16 5.40
CA MET A 284 14.64 55.99 4.22
C MET A 284 14.08 57.37 4.57
N LEU A 285 13.08 57.43 5.47
CA LEU A 285 12.51 58.69 5.94
C LEU A 285 13.53 59.55 6.70
N LYS A 286 14.39 58.95 7.53
CA LYS A 286 15.50 59.68 8.20
C LYS A 286 16.48 60.27 7.18
N LYS A 287 16.82 59.53 6.12
CA LYS A 287 17.70 60.02 5.04
C LYS A 287 17.07 61.15 4.23
N LEU A 288 15.80 61.04 3.88
CA LEU A 288 15.05 62.08 3.16
C LEU A 288 14.84 63.35 4.02
N GLY A 289 14.59 63.18 5.32
CA GLY A 289 14.52 64.29 6.28
C GLY A 289 15.87 64.99 6.51
N ALA A 290 16.98 64.25 6.46
CA ALA A 290 18.34 64.80 6.56
C ALA A 290 18.82 65.49 5.26
N SER A 291 18.32 65.07 4.09
CA SER A 291 18.72 65.62 2.78
C SER A 291 17.96 66.89 2.37
N GLY A 292 16.93 67.31 3.11
CA GLY A 292 16.18 68.55 2.85
C GLY A 292 16.81 69.82 3.44
N GLY A 293 17.96 69.71 4.10
CA GLY A 293 18.54 70.74 4.95
C GLY A 293 19.85 71.36 4.48
N THR A 294 20.11 71.47 3.17
CA THR A 294 21.30 72.21 2.68
C THR A 294 21.12 72.73 1.26
N ASN A 295 20.38 73.83 1.09
CA ASN A 295 20.62 74.72 -0.04
C ASN A 295 20.31 76.18 0.33
N LYS A 296 21.13 76.77 1.22
CA LYS A 296 21.31 78.23 1.22
C LYS A 296 22.37 78.55 0.17
N GLY A 297 21.91 78.73 -1.06
CA GLY A 297 22.71 79.28 -2.15
C GLY A 297 23.20 80.67 -1.77
N SER A 298 24.51 80.79 -1.52
CA SER A 298 25.21 82.07 -1.48
C SER A 298 25.37 82.57 -2.91
N SER A 299 24.33 83.25 -3.42
CA SER A 299 24.45 84.09 -4.60
C SER A 299 24.82 85.50 -4.13
N LYS A 300 26.13 85.80 -4.09
CA LYS A 300 26.62 87.17 -4.02
C LYS A 300 26.99 87.62 -5.42
N ASN A 301 26.08 88.41 -6.00
CA ASN A 301 26.32 89.23 -7.17
C ASN A 301 27.51 90.16 -6.94
N ASN A 302 28.50 90.10 -7.82
CA ASN A 302 29.49 91.15 -8.01
C ASN A 302 28.83 92.31 -8.77
N LYS A 303 28.85 93.51 -8.18
CA LYS A 303 28.52 94.76 -8.87
C LYS A 303 29.58 95.80 -8.53
N LYS A 304 30.28 96.22 -9.59
CA LYS A 304 31.23 97.33 -9.74
C LYS A 304 32.56 97.21 -9.02
#